data_AF-A0A7Y6X759-F1
#
_entry.id   AF-A0A7Y6X759-F1
#
_cell.length_a   1.000
_cell.length_b   1.000
_cell.length_c   1.000
_cell.angle_alpha   90.00
_cell.angle_beta   90.00
_cell.angle_gamma   90.00
#
_symmetry.space_group_name_H-M   'P 1'
#
loop_
_entity.id
_entity.type
_entity.pdbx_description
1 polymer ?
#
loop_
_entity_poly.entity_id
_entity_poly.type
_entity_poly.pdbx_seq_one_letter_code
_entity_poly.pdbx_strand_id
1 'polypeptide(L)'
;MKSLSTRFPRRSFDVPPVPRSFRVLAFGLSFVAMSCSPEVVAPEASNPDTVKEAPSTTATTEQPLELGLTVNILAGPDAQSSRVTASGTLMHLVTDLERQTFGVTDAPLKNAIGSFMGRNPEDAYVRGPTPWDDLYTVYGLEQTKAVLTVKSAQILEITSQPTVLNRVEFINESTRFPATYHADVTQDVSNTVETNWNSTHGVEFTQTVSYKVEFLGSGGGGETSFGYSYQWGQGGSESKTYTVGSSQGVSLELPPLAAVEAVLSASRGTMRVRIKYNVSLQGMTAVNYNPRHRDHHFWWFNLAEVMAYTGKSNAREYTEDLEIGYFANAKVVIRDIEDVDAIYFSYGQSVPGGHCISLNEPADPYTWWDNSLCTPTDYGFRFSYAGPIAGMRCTLMNEPTDPHGWGDNYFCVPQESRIMPVWSHTGPVANKRCVSVDEGSDPHGWGDNYLCF
;
A
#
# COMPACT_ATOMS: atom_id res chain seq x y z
N MET A 1 -44.34 8.18 -68.94
CA MET A 1 -45.45 7.24 -68.66
C MET A 1 -45.39 6.04 -69.63
N LYS A 2 -44.80 4.92 -69.19
CA LYS A 2 -44.82 3.55 -69.77
C LYS A 2 -44.55 2.60 -68.58
N SER A 3 -45.46 1.70 -68.17
CA SER A 3 -45.58 0.27 -68.57
C SER A 3 -44.30 -0.52 -68.24
N LEU A 4 -44.22 -1.69 -67.57
CA LEU A 4 -45.08 -2.87 -67.30
C LEU A 4 -44.37 -3.66 -66.16
N SER A 5 -45.04 -4.24 -65.15
CA SER A 5 -45.47 -5.67 -65.05
C SER A 5 -44.28 -6.67 -65.03
N THR A 6 -44.09 -7.68 -64.14
CA THR A 6 -45.03 -8.57 -63.41
C THR A 6 -44.24 -9.58 -62.52
N ARG A 7 -44.78 -9.96 -61.33
CA ARG A 7 -44.85 -11.30 -60.64
C ARG A 7 -43.54 -12.08 -60.34
N PHE A 8 -43.29 -12.85 -59.26
CA PHE A 8 -43.99 -13.45 -58.08
C PHE A 8 -42.89 -14.28 -57.28
N PRO A 9 -43.15 -15.10 -56.22
CA PRO A 9 -43.62 -14.89 -54.83
C PRO A 9 -42.71 -15.52 -53.71
N ARG A 10 -43.21 -15.42 -52.46
CA ARG A 10 -43.12 -16.34 -51.27
C ARG A 10 -42.29 -15.77 -50.12
N ARG A 11 -42.66 -15.90 -48.84
CA ARG A 11 -43.83 -16.43 -48.10
C ARG A 11 -43.66 -15.88 -46.67
N SER A 12 -44.72 -15.37 -46.04
CA SER A 12 -44.78 -15.13 -44.60
C SER A 12 -46.05 -15.79 -44.07
N PHE A 13 -45.91 -16.57 -43.01
CA PHE A 13 -47.02 -17.06 -42.19
C PHE A 13 -46.58 -17.03 -40.74
N ASP A 14 -47.34 -16.26 -39.97
CA ASP A 14 -47.36 -16.04 -38.52
C ASP A 14 -48.89 -16.13 -38.26
N VAL A 15 -49.49 -16.76 -37.23
CA VAL A 15 -49.22 -16.97 -35.79
C VAL A 15 -50.19 -18.12 -35.31
N PRO A 16 -50.48 -18.34 -34.00
CA PRO A 16 -49.87 -19.16 -32.93
C PRO A 16 -50.68 -20.46 -32.58
N PRO A 17 -50.48 -21.22 -31.47
CA PRO A 17 -50.89 -20.82 -30.09
C PRO A 17 -49.99 -21.31 -28.91
N VAL A 18 -50.16 -20.65 -27.77
CA VAL A 18 -49.73 -20.98 -26.38
C VAL A 18 -50.80 -21.91 -25.73
N PRO A 19 -50.73 -22.53 -24.51
CA PRO A 19 -49.65 -22.94 -23.57
C PRO A 19 -49.71 -24.44 -23.14
N ARG A 20 -48.68 -24.96 -22.44
CA ARG A 20 -48.75 -25.51 -21.05
C ARG A 20 -47.56 -26.40 -20.67
N SER A 21 -46.85 -25.96 -19.64
CA SER A 21 -46.26 -26.71 -18.51
C SER A 21 -45.81 -28.17 -18.69
N PHE A 22 -44.53 -28.46 -18.43
CA PHE A 22 -44.10 -29.67 -17.72
C PHE A 22 -42.78 -29.46 -16.97
N ARG A 23 -42.72 -30.07 -15.77
CA ARG A 23 -41.61 -30.15 -14.81
C ARG A 23 -40.44 -31.00 -15.33
N VAL A 24 -39.21 -30.62 -14.97
CA VAL A 24 -38.03 -31.52 -14.88
C VAL A 24 -37.19 -30.99 -13.70
N LEU A 25 -37.19 -31.59 -12.50
CA LEU A 25 -36.31 -32.67 -12.02
C LEU A 25 -34.80 -32.37 -12.22
N ALA A 26 -34.19 -31.69 -11.24
CA ALA A 26 -32.74 -31.62 -11.08
C ALA A 26 -32.34 -32.48 -9.87
N PHE A 27 -31.47 -33.46 -10.13
CA PHE A 27 -30.81 -34.33 -9.17
C PHE A 27 -29.81 -33.52 -8.32
N GLY A 28 -29.98 -33.55 -6.99
CA GLY A 28 -28.96 -33.17 -6.02
C GLY A 28 -28.35 -34.43 -5.41
N LEU A 29 -27.06 -34.65 -5.65
CA LEU A 29 -26.27 -35.67 -4.97
C LEU A 29 -25.58 -35.04 -3.76
N SER A 30 -26.07 -35.39 -2.58
CA SER A 30 -25.46 -35.09 -1.28
C SER A 30 -24.98 -36.42 -0.69
N PHE A 31 -23.68 -36.53 -0.41
CA PHE A 31 -23.12 -37.66 0.33
C PHE A 31 -23.03 -37.27 1.81
N VAL A 32 -23.90 -37.86 2.63
CA VAL A 32 -23.77 -37.99 4.08
C VAL A 32 -23.70 -39.47 4.38
N ALA A 33 -22.65 -39.93 5.05
CA ALA A 33 -22.54 -41.29 5.56
C ALA A 33 -22.72 -41.26 7.08
N MET A 34 -23.66 -42.07 7.59
CA MET A 34 -23.99 -42.19 9.01
C MET A 34 -24.00 -43.68 9.42
N SER A 35 -23.43 -43.93 10.59
CA SER A 35 -23.72 -44.98 11.59
C SER A 35 -23.23 -46.41 11.40
N CYS A 36 -22.64 -46.97 12.47
CA CYS A 36 -23.33 -47.99 13.28
C CYS A 36 -22.73 -48.08 14.72
N SER A 37 -23.60 -48.15 15.73
CA SER A 37 -23.31 -48.45 17.16
C SER A 37 -23.49 -49.96 17.45
N PRO A 38 -23.18 -50.47 18.66
CA PRO A 38 -24.18 -50.55 19.78
C PRO A 38 -23.55 -50.26 21.19
N GLU A 39 -24.19 -49.54 22.12
CA GLU A 39 -25.27 -49.86 23.10
C GLU A 39 -24.90 -50.81 24.27
N VAL A 40 -24.83 -50.27 25.50
CA VAL A 40 -25.16 -50.93 26.80
C VAL A 40 -25.64 -49.87 27.82
N VAL A 41 -26.65 -50.22 28.64
CA VAL A 41 -27.52 -49.40 29.50
C VAL A 41 -27.24 -49.58 31.02
N ALA A 42 -27.20 -48.46 31.78
CA ALA A 42 -27.62 -48.08 33.18
C ALA A 42 -27.54 -49.09 34.40
N PRO A 43 -27.61 -48.70 35.71
CA PRO A 43 -28.27 -47.51 36.32
C PRO A 43 -27.64 -46.84 37.58
N GLU A 44 -28.42 -45.90 38.15
CA GLU A 44 -28.29 -44.85 39.20
C GLU A 44 -27.72 -45.17 40.60
N ALA A 45 -27.22 -44.14 41.31
CA ALA A 45 -27.67 -43.72 42.67
C ALA A 45 -27.02 -42.43 43.23
N SER A 46 -27.87 -41.44 43.57
CA SER A 46 -27.87 -40.45 44.68
C SER A 46 -26.60 -40.07 45.47
N ASN A 47 -26.32 -38.75 45.61
CA ASN A 47 -26.62 -37.97 46.84
C ASN A 47 -26.35 -36.46 46.62
N PRO A 48 -27.13 -35.53 47.23
CA PRO A 48 -26.94 -34.08 47.13
C PRO A 48 -26.14 -33.54 48.31
N ASP A 49 -25.30 -32.53 48.09
CA ASP A 49 -25.05 -31.54 49.14
C ASP A 49 -24.70 -30.17 48.56
N THR A 50 -25.45 -29.22 49.08
CA THR A 50 -25.54 -27.80 48.78
C THR A 50 -24.35 -27.00 49.31
N VAL A 51 -23.79 -26.10 48.49
CA VAL A 51 -23.47 -24.72 48.91
C VAL A 51 -23.75 -23.77 47.73
N LYS A 52 -24.63 -22.80 47.97
CA LYS A 52 -24.86 -21.64 47.11
C LYS A 52 -23.67 -20.69 47.24
N GLU A 53 -22.99 -20.41 46.14
CA GLU A 53 -22.25 -19.15 45.98
C GLU A 53 -22.80 -18.39 44.77
N ALA A 54 -23.11 -17.11 45.01
CA ALA A 54 -23.55 -16.16 44.00
C ALA A 54 -22.38 -15.81 43.07
N PRO A 55 -22.62 -15.57 41.76
CA PRO A 55 -21.53 -15.19 40.86
C PRO A 55 -21.17 -13.72 41.09
N SER A 56 -19.98 -13.48 41.64
CA SER A 56 -19.32 -12.18 41.58
C SER A 56 -18.72 -12.02 40.18
N THR A 57 -19.39 -11.25 39.34
CA THR A 57 -18.86 -10.81 38.04
C THR A 57 -17.82 -9.71 38.26
N THR A 58 -16.55 -10.09 38.21
CA THR A 58 -15.46 -9.19 37.86
C THR A 58 -14.66 -9.86 36.75
N ALA A 59 -15.04 -9.56 35.51
CA ALA A 59 -14.23 -9.88 34.35
C ALA A 59 -13.08 -8.88 34.32
N THR A 60 -11.97 -9.21 34.99
CA THR A 60 -10.69 -8.56 34.71
C THR A 60 -10.17 -9.21 33.44
N THR A 61 -10.27 -8.49 32.34
CA THR A 61 -9.63 -8.86 31.07
C THR A 61 -8.12 -8.72 31.27
N GLU A 62 -7.47 -9.72 31.87
CA GLU A 62 -6.03 -9.88 31.73
C GLU A 62 -5.75 -10.28 30.29
N GLN A 63 -5.49 -9.26 29.47
CA GLN A 63 -4.94 -9.45 28.15
C GLN A 63 -3.55 -10.11 28.35
N PRO A 64 -3.30 -11.31 27.80
CA PRO A 64 -2.03 -12.00 28.00
C PRO A 64 -0.89 -11.10 27.52
N LEU A 65 0.15 -10.94 28.35
CA LEU A 65 1.39 -10.29 27.92
C LEU A 65 1.92 -11.07 26.72
N GLU A 66 1.74 -10.53 25.51
CA GLU A 66 2.43 -11.05 24.34
C GLU A 66 3.92 -10.76 24.50
N LEU A 67 4.66 -11.82 24.87
CA LEU A 67 6.11 -11.84 24.88
C LEU A 67 6.60 -11.78 23.43
N GLY A 68 7.00 -10.60 22.98
CA GLY A 68 7.42 -10.35 21.61
C GLY A 68 7.03 -8.95 21.14
N LEU A 69 7.71 -8.43 20.12
CA LEU A 69 7.27 -7.24 19.41
C LEU A 69 6.72 -7.66 18.05
N THR A 70 5.56 -7.12 17.67
CA THR A 70 4.94 -7.38 16.37
C THR A 70 4.62 -6.07 15.67
N VAL A 71 4.97 -5.99 14.39
CA VAL A 71 4.68 -4.89 13.50
C VAL A 71 3.89 -5.45 12.31
N ASN A 72 2.64 -5.01 12.16
CA ASN A 72 1.80 -5.35 11.01
C ASN A 72 1.60 -4.10 10.15
N ILE A 73 1.90 -4.23 8.86
CA ILE A 73 1.76 -3.16 7.87
C ILE A 73 0.87 -3.66 6.74
N LEU A 74 -0.16 -2.88 6.39
CA LEU A 74 -0.93 -3.04 5.17
C LEU A 74 -0.61 -1.85 4.25
N ALA A 75 0.01 -2.15 3.11
CA ALA A 75 0.33 -1.18 2.08
C ALA A 75 -0.74 -1.18 1.00
N GLY A 76 -1.53 -0.09 0.98
CA GLY A 76 -2.50 0.23 -0.06
C GLY A 76 -2.03 1.41 -0.93
N PRO A 77 -2.76 1.75 -2.00
CA PRO A 77 -2.41 2.87 -2.90
C PRO A 77 -2.41 4.26 -2.24
N ASP A 78 -3.07 4.42 -1.10
CA ASP A 78 -3.26 5.69 -0.42
C ASP A 78 -3.34 5.51 1.10
N ALA A 79 -3.42 6.63 1.82
CA ALA A 79 -3.51 6.63 3.28
C ALA A 79 -4.82 6.06 3.84
N GLN A 80 -5.92 6.03 3.06
CA GLN A 80 -7.20 5.49 3.52
C GLN A 80 -7.23 3.97 3.50
N SER A 81 -6.53 3.38 2.53
CA SER A 81 -6.39 1.94 2.32
C SER A 81 -5.16 1.33 3.01
N SER A 82 -4.33 2.16 3.63
CA SER A 82 -3.10 1.74 4.32
C SER A 82 -3.26 1.76 5.83
N ARG A 83 -2.60 0.83 6.53
CA ARG A 83 -2.57 0.81 8.00
C ARG A 83 -1.23 0.32 8.53
N VAL A 84 -0.85 0.83 9.69
CA VAL A 84 0.24 0.26 10.48
C VAL A 84 -0.23 0.06 11.91
N THR A 85 0.11 -1.08 12.48
CA THR A 85 -0.07 -1.36 13.90
C THR A 85 1.21 -1.98 14.43
N ALA A 86 1.64 -1.56 15.62
CA ALA A 86 2.70 -2.23 16.34
C ALA A 86 2.24 -2.46 17.79
N SER A 87 2.62 -3.61 18.33
CA SER A 87 2.24 -4.03 19.68
C SER A 87 3.30 -4.93 20.30
N GLY A 88 3.15 -5.19 21.60
CA GLY A 88 3.97 -6.14 22.33
C GLY A 88 4.84 -5.50 23.40
N THR A 89 5.51 -6.35 24.18
CA THR A 89 6.37 -5.95 25.28
C THR A 89 7.54 -6.92 25.40
N LEU A 90 8.73 -6.38 25.62
CA LEU A 90 9.91 -7.15 25.98
C LEU A 90 10.40 -6.70 27.35
N MET A 91 10.86 -7.63 28.16
CA MET A 91 11.54 -7.29 29.41
C MET A 91 12.66 -8.27 29.75
N HIS A 92 13.65 -7.77 30.46
CA HIS A 92 14.70 -8.59 31.07
C HIS A 92 15.21 -7.89 32.34
N LEU A 93 15.97 -8.64 33.15
CA LEU A 93 16.65 -8.07 34.30
C LEU A 93 17.58 -6.93 33.85
N VAL A 94 17.54 -5.79 34.54
CA VAL A 94 18.34 -4.61 34.18
C VAL A 94 19.82 -4.97 34.09
N THR A 95 20.51 -4.48 33.06
CA THR A 95 21.95 -4.71 32.79
C THR A 95 22.81 -3.55 33.29
N ASP A 96 24.14 -3.70 33.30
CA ASP A 96 25.02 -2.60 33.71
C ASP A 96 25.06 -1.46 32.67
N LEU A 97 24.90 -1.77 31.38
CA LEU A 97 24.73 -0.78 30.32
C LEU A 97 23.48 0.08 30.57
N GLU A 98 22.37 -0.54 30.95
CA GLU A 98 21.13 0.17 31.27
C GLU A 98 21.26 0.95 32.57
N ARG A 99 21.93 0.40 33.59
CA ARG A 99 22.22 1.15 34.82
C ARG A 99 23.02 2.42 34.52
N GLN A 100 24.01 2.35 33.63
CA GLN A 100 24.75 3.51 33.18
C GLN A 100 23.84 4.49 32.42
N THR A 101 23.05 3.98 31.48
CA THR A 101 22.16 4.75 30.61
C THR A 101 21.08 5.49 31.40
N PHE A 102 20.46 4.87 32.39
CA PHE A 102 19.46 5.49 33.25
C PHE A 102 20.06 6.22 34.46
N GLY A 103 21.39 6.19 34.63
CA GLY A 103 22.08 6.87 35.71
C GLY A 103 21.73 6.31 37.09
N VAL A 104 21.56 5.00 37.18
CA VAL A 104 21.30 4.21 38.40
C VAL A 104 22.47 3.26 38.69
N THR A 105 23.69 3.67 38.33
CA THR A 105 24.93 3.08 38.84
C THR A 105 25.07 3.39 40.33
N ASP A 106 26.01 2.73 41.00
CA ASP A 106 26.14 2.73 42.47
C ASP A 106 26.08 4.13 43.12
N ALA A 107 27.03 5.03 42.78
CA ALA A 107 27.05 6.36 43.37
C ALA A 107 25.83 7.23 43.02
N PRO A 108 25.40 7.34 41.73
CA PRO A 108 24.18 8.06 41.37
C PRO A 108 22.91 7.56 42.07
N LEU A 109 22.75 6.24 42.21
CA LEU A 109 21.61 5.63 42.89
C LEU A 109 21.61 5.97 44.39
N LYS A 110 22.76 5.82 45.06
CA LYS A 110 22.91 6.20 46.48
C LYS A 110 22.65 7.68 46.71
N ASN A 111 23.13 8.55 45.83
CA ASN A 111 22.87 9.99 45.91
C ASN A 111 21.37 10.31 45.72
N ALA A 112 20.69 9.61 44.81
CA ALA A 112 19.25 9.79 44.60
C ALA A 112 18.44 9.35 45.82
N ILE A 113 18.74 8.17 46.36
CA ILE A 113 18.12 7.67 47.59
C ILE A 113 18.45 8.58 48.77
N GLY A 114 19.67 9.11 48.85
CA GLY A 114 20.03 10.02 49.93
C GLY A 114 19.30 11.36 49.86
N SER A 115 19.05 11.87 48.66
CA SER A 115 18.18 13.02 48.46
C SER A 115 16.73 12.73 48.90
N PHE A 116 16.25 11.52 48.63
CA PHE A 116 14.91 11.04 48.98
C PHE A 116 14.74 10.79 50.50
N MET A 117 15.74 10.18 51.14
CA MET A 117 15.70 9.75 52.56
C MET A 117 16.36 10.71 53.54
N GLY A 118 17.03 11.76 53.04
CA GLY A 118 17.80 12.73 53.81
C GLY A 118 19.18 12.25 54.26
N ARG A 119 19.60 11.03 53.88
CA ARG A 119 20.94 10.47 54.15
C ARG A 119 21.28 9.43 53.09
N ASN A 120 22.48 9.53 52.49
CA ASN A 120 22.99 8.50 51.58
C ASN A 120 23.09 7.14 52.30
N PRO A 121 22.59 6.06 51.70
CA PRO A 121 22.82 4.71 52.21
C PRO A 121 24.25 4.25 51.94
N GLU A 122 24.70 3.26 52.68
CA GLU A 122 25.98 2.60 52.48
C GLU A 122 25.96 1.78 51.17
N ASP A 123 24.87 1.04 50.93
CA ASP A 123 24.67 0.25 49.71
C ASP A 123 23.27 0.42 49.12
N ALA A 124 23.19 0.40 47.79
CA ALA A 124 21.93 0.38 47.06
C ALA A 124 22.02 -0.51 45.82
N TYR A 125 21.02 -1.37 45.64
CA TYR A 125 20.97 -2.35 44.56
C TYR A 125 19.67 -2.18 43.78
N VAL A 126 19.71 -2.45 42.48
CA VAL A 126 18.52 -2.55 41.59
C VAL A 126 18.20 -3.99 41.19
N ARG A 127 19.13 -4.91 41.47
CA ARG A 127 19.00 -6.35 41.22
C ARG A 127 19.86 -7.13 42.21
N GLY A 128 19.54 -8.40 42.40
CA GLY A 128 20.33 -9.33 43.20
C GLY A 128 21.57 -9.86 42.46
N PRO A 129 22.42 -10.65 43.14
CA PRO A 129 22.33 -10.95 44.57
C PRO A 129 22.84 -9.79 45.43
N THR A 130 22.20 -9.55 46.58
CA THR A 130 22.75 -8.64 47.61
C THR A 130 23.52 -9.39 48.71
N PRO A 131 24.46 -8.77 49.44
CA PRO A 131 25.28 -9.44 50.47
C PRO A 131 24.55 -10.10 51.65
N TRP A 132 23.27 -9.76 51.88
CA TRP A 132 22.48 -10.24 53.04
C TRP A 132 21.48 -11.32 52.62
N ASP A 133 22.00 -12.47 52.17
CA ASP A 133 21.20 -13.60 51.66
C ASP A 133 20.25 -13.24 50.51
N ASP A 134 20.61 -12.20 49.75
CA ASP A 134 19.79 -11.56 48.72
C ASP A 134 18.44 -11.01 49.20
N LEU A 135 18.40 -9.70 49.51
CA LEU A 135 17.21 -9.00 49.99
C LEU A 135 16.01 -9.14 49.04
N TYR A 136 16.23 -9.30 47.73
CA TYR A 136 15.14 -9.53 46.78
C TYR A 136 14.45 -10.87 47.02
N THR A 137 15.23 -11.92 47.31
CA THR A 137 14.71 -13.24 47.64
C THR A 137 14.11 -13.27 49.05
N VAL A 138 14.84 -12.74 50.04
CA VAL A 138 14.43 -12.78 51.46
C VAL A 138 13.11 -12.05 51.70
N TYR A 139 12.90 -10.90 51.04
CA TYR A 139 11.72 -10.06 51.25
C TYR A 139 10.72 -10.10 50.08
N GLY A 140 10.95 -10.94 49.06
CA GLY A 140 10.08 -11.06 47.90
C GLY A 140 9.96 -9.77 47.08
N LEU A 141 11.04 -9.00 46.97
CA LEU A 141 11.05 -7.73 46.24
C LEU A 141 11.13 -7.98 44.74
N GLU A 142 10.41 -7.18 43.95
CA GLU A 142 10.56 -7.22 42.51
C GLU A 142 11.90 -6.59 42.09
N GLN A 143 12.78 -7.41 41.52
CA GLN A 143 14.04 -6.93 40.92
C GLN A 143 13.76 -5.99 39.76
N THR A 144 14.58 -4.96 39.61
CA THR A 144 14.43 -3.99 38.53
C THR A 144 14.66 -4.66 37.17
N LYS A 145 13.69 -4.50 36.28
CA LYS A 145 13.73 -4.92 34.88
C LYS A 145 13.78 -3.71 33.96
N ALA A 146 14.44 -3.86 32.83
CA ALA A 146 14.23 -2.98 31.69
C ALA A 146 13.01 -3.50 30.92
N VAL A 147 12.04 -2.62 30.66
CA VAL A 147 10.77 -2.95 30.03
C VAL A 147 10.60 -2.07 28.80
N LEU A 148 10.57 -2.69 27.64
CA LEU A 148 10.36 -2.07 26.35
C LEU A 148 8.93 -2.28 25.89
N THR A 149 8.28 -1.19 25.53
CA THR A 149 6.90 -1.16 25.04
C THR A 149 6.79 -0.37 23.74
N VAL A 150 5.84 -0.74 22.89
CA VAL A 150 5.48 0.09 21.74
C VAL A 150 4.70 1.31 22.23
N LYS A 151 5.17 2.51 21.87
CA LYS A 151 4.52 3.78 22.19
C LYS A 151 3.56 4.23 21.10
N SER A 152 3.96 4.12 19.83
CA SER A 152 3.13 4.49 18.68
C SER A 152 3.67 3.90 17.39
N ALA A 153 2.81 3.63 16.41
CA ALA A 153 3.18 3.39 15.03
C ALA A 153 2.36 4.32 14.12
N GLN A 154 3.02 4.94 13.15
CA GLN A 154 2.38 5.91 12.25
C GLN A 154 2.96 5.84 10.84
N ILE A 155 2.10 6.03 9.85
CA ILE A 155 2.51 6.26 8.46
C ILE A 155 2.87 7.74 8.34
N LEU A 156 4.10 8.02 7.91
CA LEU A 156 4.59 9.38 7.66
C LEU A 156 4.21 9.86 6.26
N GLU A 157 4.37 8.98 5.27
CA GLU A 157 4.22 9.32 3.86
C GLU A 157 3.84 8.07 3.05
N ILE A 158 3.00 8.28 2.04
CA ILE A 158 2.74 7.30 0.98
C ILE A 158 2.89 8.02 -0.35
N THR A 159 3.75 7.49 -1.21
CA THR A 159 3.79 7.85 -2.62
C THR A 159 3.21 6.69 -3.43
N SER A 160 2.53 7.02 -4.52
CA SER A 160 1.93 6.03 -5.42
C SER A 160 1.80 6.63 -6.79
N GLN A 161 2.47 6.04 -7.78
CA GLN A 161 2.42 6.47 -9.17
C GLN A 161 2.07 5.30 -10.08
N PRO A 162 1.09 5.45 -10.99
CA PRO A 162 0.83 4.47 -12.02
C PRO A 162 2.08 4.21 -12.87
N THR A 163 2.42 2.94 -13.08
CA THR A 163 3.54 2.51 -13.91
C THR A 163 3.11 1.34 -14.79
N VAL A 164 3.65 1.30 -16.01
CA VAL A 164 3.51 0.16 -16.91
C VAL A 164 4.61 -0.85 -16.60
N LEU A 165 4.22 -2.10 -16.41
CA LEU A 165 5.13 -3.20 -16.09
C LEU A 165 5.46 -4.03 -17.33
N ASN A 166 4.47 -4.32 -18.15
CA ASN A 166 4.61 -5.16 -19.34
C ASN A 166 3.57 -4.80 -20.40
N ARG A 167 3.88 -5.09 -21.66
CA ARG A 167 3.00 -4.93 -22.82
C ARG A 167 3.08 -6.18 -23.70
N VAL A 168 1.93 -6.67 -24.13
CA VAL A 168 1.84 -7.77 -25.10
C VAL A 168 0.99 -7.32 -26.26
N GLU A 169 1.54 -7.38 -27.46
CA GLU A 169 0.83 -7.02 -28.70
C GLU A 169 0.18 -8.24 -29.33
N PHE A 170 -1.01 -8.02 -29.86
CA PHE A 170 -1.76 -9.01 -30.60
C PHE A 170 -2.11 -8.40 -31.96
N ILE A 171 -1.60 -9.01 -33.02
CA ILE A 171 -1.73 -8.49 -34.38
C ILE A 171 -2.32 -9.60 -35.25
N ASN A 172 -3.50 -9.34 -35.82
CA ASN A 172 -4.11 -10.22 -36.80
C ASN A 172 -3.84 -9.70 -38.22
N GLU A 173 -2.76 -10.17 -38.83
CA GLU A 173 -2.40 -9.82 -40.22
C GLU A 173 -3.28 -10.50 -41.28
N SER A 174 -4.20 -11.39 -40.88
CA SER A 174 -5.13 -12.01 -41.81
C SER A 174 -6.05 -10.95 -42.41
N THR A 175 -6.14 -10.91 -43.74
CA THR A 175 -7.09 -10.05 -44.46
C THR A 175 -8.51 -10.62 -44.53
N ARG A 176 -8.72 -11.85 -44.03
CA ARG A 176 -9.95 -12.62 -44.29
C ARG A 176 -10.57 -13.31 -43.09
N PHE A 177 -9.78 -13.65 -42.07
CA PHE A 177 -10.24 -14.49 -40.96
C PHE A 177 -9.96 -13.82 -39.62
N PRO A 178 -10.91 -13.84 -38.67
CA PRO A 178 -10.61 -13.49 -37.29
C PRO A 178 -9.63 -14.51 -36.70
N ALA A 179 -8.89 -14.09 -35.67
CA ALA A 179 -7.93 -14.93 -34.96
C ALA A 179 -8.08 -14.76 -33.45
N THR A 180 -8.08 -15.87 -32.72
CA THR A 180 -8.09 -15.88 -31.27
C THR A 180 -6.67 -16.01 -30.74
N TYR A 181 -6.31 -15.13 -29.82
CA TYR A 181 -5.02 -15.11 -29.14
C TYR A 181 -5.22 -15.37 -27.65
N HIS A 182 -4.26 -16.08 -27.08
CA HIS A 182 -4.14 -16.30 -25.65
C HIS A 182 -2.72 -15.94 -25.23
N ALA A 183 -2.58 -15.08 -24.23
CA ALA A 183 -1.27 -14.81 -23.64
C ALA A 183 -1.37 -14.51 -22.15
N ASP A 184 -0.37 -14.97 -21.41
CA ASP A 184 -0.17 -14.58 -20.02
C ASP A 184 0.54 -13.24 -19.99
N VAL A 185 -0.12 -12.22 -19.42
CA VAL A 185 0.46 -10.88 -19.26
C VAL A 185 0.93 -10.76 -17.82
N THR A 186 2.20 -11.13 -17.61
CA THR A 186 2.83 -11.17 -16.29
C THR A 186 4.18 -10.45 -16.26
N GLN A 187 4.62 -10.05 -15.08
CA GLN A 187 5.93 -9.45 -14.83
C GLN A 187 6.37 -9.76 -13.40
N ASP A 188 7.61 -10.19 -13.22
CA ASP A 188 8.21 -10.30 -11.89
C ASP A 188 8.64 -8.92 -11.39
N VAL A 189 8.20 -8.59 -10.18
CA VAL A 189 8.59 -7.36 -9.47
C VAL A 189 9.07 -7.71 -8.07
N SER A 190 9.90 -6.86 -7.48
CA SER A 190 10.36 -7.03 -6.11
C SER A 190 9.77 -5.95 -5.21
N ASN A 191 9.19 -6.37 -4.09
CA ASN A 191 8.84 -5.47 -2.98
C ASN A 191 9.98 -5.51 -1.96
N THR A 192 10.32 -4.35 -1.42
CA THR A 192 11.44 -4.17 -0.49
C THR A 192 10.99 -3.52 0.80
N VAL A 193 11.66 -3.85 1.89
CA VAL A 193 11.54 -3.13 3.16
C VAL A 193 12.94 -2.84 3.67
N GLU A 194 13.23 -1.57 3.91
CA GLU A 194 14.45 -1.09 4.54
C GLU A 194 14.11 -0.56 5.93
N THR A 195 14.89 -0.96 6.93
CA THR A 195 14.67 -0.59 8.32
C THR A 195 15.89 0.12 8.87
N ASN A 196 15.68 1.31 9.44
CA ASN A 196 16.74 2.13 10.00
C ASN A 196 16.38 2.57 11.43
N TRP A 197 17.35 2.50 12.33
CA TRP A 197 17.19 2.92 13.72
C TRP A 197 17.98 4.20 13.99
N ASN A 198 17.32 5.23 14.54
CA ASN A 198 17.96 6.53 14.77
C ASN A 198 18.98 6.47 15.93
N SER A 199 18.75 5.61 16.93
CA SER A 199 19.71 5.25 17.97
C SER A 199 19.21 4.00 18.67
N THR A 200 20.12 3.09 19.03
CA THR A 200 19.85 1.90 19.85
C THR A 200 20.76 1.83 21.07
N HIS A 201 21.68 2.79 21.18
CA HIS A 201 22.71 2.81 22.21
C HIS A 201 22.09 2.93 23.60
N GLY A 202 22.60 2.12 24.54
CA GLY A 202 22.28 2.18 25.96
C GLY A 202 21.24 1.18 26.48
N VAL A 203 20.64 0.37 25.60
CA VAL A 203 19.75 -0.75 25.94
C VAL A 203 19.98 -1.91 24.97
N GLU A 204 19.85 -3.16 25.42
CA GLU A 204 20.07 -4.34 24.58
C GLU A 204 19.01 -5.40 24.85
N PHE A 205 18.21 -5.74 23.84
CA PHE A 205 17.20 -6.78 23.91
C PHE A 205 17.58 -7.92 22.94
N THR A 206 17.67 -9.15 23.45
CA THR A 206 18.04 -10.33 22.64
C THR A 206 16.88 -10.92 21.84
N GLN A 207 15.65 -10.50 22.16
CA GLN A 207 14.42 -10.97 21.51
C GLN A 207 14.22 -10.26 20.17
N THR A 208 13.59 -10.97 19.22
CA THR A 208 13.37 -10.48 17.87
C THR A 208 12.07 -9.69 17.75
N VAL A 209 12.07 -8.68 16.88
CA VAL A 209 10.87 -8.00 16.39
C VAL A 209 10.35 -8.76 15.17
N SER A 210 9.06 -9.13 15.17
CA SER A 210 8.40 -9.80 14.05
C SER A 210 7.68 -8.78 13.18
N TYR A 211 7.93 -8.83 11.88
CA TYR A 211 7.30 -7.96 10.89
C TYR A 211 6.42 -8.78 9.97
N LYS A 212 5.22 -8.28 9.70
CA LYS A 212 4.31 -8.79 8.68
C LYS A 212 3.89 -7.63 7.78
N VAL A 213 4.19 -7.73 6.50
CA VAL A 213 3.86 -6.72 5.49
C VAL A 213 2.92 -7.35 4.46
N GLU A 214 1.75 -6.74 4.30
CA GLU A 214 0.69 -7.11 3.36
C GLU A 214 0.54 -6.03 2.30
N PHE A 215 0.31 -6.43 1.05
CA PHE A 215 0.20 -5.54 -0.11
C PHE A 215 -1.15 -5.74 -0.79
N LEU A 216 -1.94 -4.67 -0.90
CA LEU A 216 -3.27 -4.72 -1.50
C LEU A 216 -3.20 -4.77 -3.03
N GLY A 217 -3.81 -5.80 -3.61
CA GLY A 217 -4.03 -5.90 -5.07
C GLY A 217 -2.76 -6.04 -5.91
N SER A 218 -1.67 -6.53 -5.32
CA SER A 218 -0.37 -6.73 -5.95
C SER A 218 -0.20 -8.12 -6.60
N GLY A 219 -0.94 -9.12 -6.13
CA GLY A 219 -0.95 -10.47 -6.71
C GLY A 219 -2.03 -10.58 -7.78
N GLY A 220 -1.83 -11.46 -8.76
CA GLY A 220 -2.74 -11.67 -9.89
C GLY A 220 -4.16 -12.16 -9.53
N GLY A 221 -4.93 -11.34 -8.81
CA GLY A 221 -6.22 -11.66 -8.22
C GLY A 221 -6.26 -11.69 -6.69
N GLY A 222 -5.22 -11.21 -5.95
CA GLY A 222 -5.21 -11.28 -4.47
C GLY A 222 -4.13 -10.45 -3.76
N GLU A 223 -4.19 -10.46 -2.42
CA GLU A 223 -3.21 -9.81 -1.53
C GLU A 223 -1.91 -10.63 -1.46
N THR A 224 -0.74 -9.97 -1.49
CA THR A 224 0.55 -10.62 -1.23
C THR A 224 1.08 -10.23 0.14
N SER A 225 1.84 -11.12 0.77
CA SER A 225 2.47 -10.81 2.06
C SER A 225 3.81 -11.50 2.25
N PHE A 226 4.61 -10.92 3.14
CA PHE A 226 5.77 -11.59 3.71
C PHE A 226 6.01 -11.15 5.15
N GLY A 227 6.72 -12.00 5.87
CA GLY A 227 7.19 -11.68 7.19
C GLY A 227 8.66 -12.01 7.34
N TYR A 228 9.30 -11.28 8.24
CA TYR A 228 10.70 -11.43 8.61
C TYR A 228 10.87 -11.04 10.07
N SER A 229 12.07 -11.22 10.62
CA SER A 229 12.35 -10.83 12.00
C SER A 229 13.79 -10.35 12.15
N TYR A 230 13.96 -9.26 12.89
CA TYR A 230 15.27 -8.71 13.25
C TYR A 230 15.46 -8.69 14.75
N GLN A 231 16.71 -8.76 15.21
CA GLN A 231 16.99 -8.45 16.62
C GLN A 231 16.75 -6.95 16.87
N TRP A 232 16.44 -6.60 18.11
CA TRP A 232 16.27 -5.22 18.51
C TRP A 232 17.44 -4.35 18.06
N GLY A 233 17.12 -3.23 17.42
CA GLY A 233 18.11 -2.26 16.99
C GLY A 233 18.99 -2.65 15.81
N GLN A 234 18.72 -3.80 15.18
CA GLN A 234 19.32 -4.14 13.91
C GLN A 234 18.48 -3.55 12.77
N GLY A 235 19.14 -2.74 11.93
CA GLY A 235 18.62 -2.34 10.64
C GLY A 235 18.98 -3.34 9.55
N GLY A 236 18.38 -3.19 8.38
CA GLY A 236 18.61 -4.10 7.27
C GLY A 236 17.70 -3.80 6.08
N SER A 237 17.87 -4.60 5.02
CA SER A 237 17.03 -4.57 3.83
C SER A 237 16.56 -5.99 3.53
N GLU A 238 15.25 -6.17 3.45
CA GLU A 238 14.61 -7.40 3.00
C GLU A 238 13.92 -7.15 1.67
N SER A 239 13.96 -8.15 0.79
CA SER A 239 13.25 -8.08 -0.49
C SER A 239 12.62 -9.42 -0.83
N LYS A 240 11.48 -9.36 -1.50
CA LYS A 240 10.82 -10.57 -2.01
C LYS A 240 10.21 -10.29 -3.37
N THR A 241 10.47 -11.21 -4.29
CA THR A 241 9.97 -11.17 -5.67
C THR A 241 8.59 -11.81 -5.74
N TYR A 242 7.70 -11.17 -6.50
CA TYR A 242 6.35 -11.64 -6.79
C TYR A 242 6.04 -11.46 -8.27
N THR A 243 5.28 -12.38 -8.83
CA THR A 243 4.75 -12.25 -10.19
C THR A 243 3.44 -11.46 -10.15
N VAL A 244 3.44 -10.32 -10.83
CA VAL A 244 2.26 -9.46 -11.04
C VAL A 244 1.66 -9.80 -12.39
N GLY A 245 0.34 -9.97 -12.51
CA GLY A 245 -0.30 -10.21 -13.80
C GLY A 245 -1.68 -10.85 -13.71
N SER A 246 -2.31 -11.17 -14.84
CA SER A 246 -3.56 -11.93 -14.84
C SER A 246 -3.25 -13.43 -14.65
N SER A 247 -3.64 -14.02 -13.53
CA SER A 247 -3.43 -15.46 -13.26
C SER A 247 -4.16 -16.40 -14.22
N GLN A 248 -5.14 -15.91 -14.99
CA GLN A 248 -5.89 -16.67 -15.99
C GLN A 248 -5.53 -16.29 -17.44
N GLY A 249 -4.53 -15.42 -17.63
CA GLY A 249 -4.17 -14.88 -18.94
C GLY A 249 -5.25 -13.96 -19.55
N VAL A 250 -4.93 -13.40 -20.72
CA VAL A 250 -5.85 -12.64 -21.56
C VAL A 250 -6.23 -13.51 -22.75
N SER A 251 -7.53 -13.62 -23.01
CA SER A 251 -8.10 -14.27 -24.19
C SER A 251 -8.85 -13.24 -25.03
N LEU A 252 -8.53 -13.19 -26.32
CA LEU A 252 -8.87 -12.10 -27.21
C LEU A 252 -9.17 -12.64 -28.60
N GLU A 253 -10.30 -12.28 -29.19
CA GLU A 253 -10.57 -12.53 -30.61
C GLU A 253 -10.42 -11.22 -31.38
N LEU A 254 -9.49 -11.20 -32.35
CA LEU A 254 -9.24 -10.05 -33.20
C LEU A 254 -9.86 -10.23 -34.59
N PRO A 255 -10.58 -9.22 -35.12
CA PRO A 255 -11.01 -9.23 -36.50
C PRO A 255 -9.81 -9.14 -37.46
N PRO A 256 -10.01 -9.43 -38.76
CA PRO A 256 -8.99 -9.23 -39.80
C PRO A 256 -8.36 -7.84 -39.74
N LEU A 257 -7.03 -7.76 -39.88
CA LEU A 257 -6.24 -6.53 -39.91
C LEU A 257 -6.33 -5.65 -38.64
N ALA A 258 -6.76 -6.19 -37.51
CA ALA A 258 -6.78 -5.48 -36.24
C ALA A 258 -5.54 -5.76 -35.40
N ALA A 259 -5.14 -4.76 -34.60
CA ALA A 259 -4.01 -4.83 -33.70
C ALA A 259 -4.33 -4.14 -32.37
N VAL A 260 -4.12 -4.84 -31.26
CA VAL A 260 -4.34 -4.33 -29.90
C VAL A 260 -3.17 -4.69 -29.01
N GLU A 261 -3.00 -3.98 -27.90
CA GLU A 261 -2.06 -4.32 -26.84
C GLU A 261 -2.78 -4.61 -25.52
N ALA A 262 -2.29 -5.60 -24.79
CA ALA A 262 -2.58 -5.75 -23.38
C ALA A 262 -1.48 -5.07 -22.56
N VAL A 263 -1.86 -4.07 -21.77
CA VAL A 263 -0.96 -3.29 -20.93
C VAL A 263 -1.15 -3.73 -19.48
N LEU A 264 -0.14 -4.37 -18.90
CA LEU A 264 -0.06 -4.61 -17.47
C LEU A 264 0.43 -3.34 -16.79
N SER A 265 -0.44 -2.73 -15.98
CA SER A 265 -0.15 -1.56 -15.18
C SER A 265 -0.31 -1.87 -13.70
N ALA A 266 0.50 -1.24 -12.86
CA ALA A 266 0.38 -1.28 -11.41
C ALA A 266 0.70 0.10 -10.84
N SER A 267 0.37 0.34 -9.59
CA SER A 267 0.85 1.50 -8.85
C SER A 267 2.16 1.12 -8.18
N ARG A 268 3.24 1.85 -8.47
CA ARG A 268 4.51 1.73 -7.74
C ARG A 268 4.55 2.83 -6.68
N GLY A 269 4.78 2.43 -5.44
CA GLY A 269 4.76 3.34 -4.31
C GLY A 269 5.87 3.12 -3.31
N THR A 270 6.10 4.14 -2.49
CA THR A 270 6.93 4.07 -1.29
C THR A 270 6.08 4.43 -0.08
N MET A 271 6.12 3.62 0.97
CA MET A 271 5.51 3.95 2.26
C MET A 271 6.60 4.16 3.30
N ARG A 272 6.52 5.27 4.03
CA ARG A 272 7.40 5.56 5.17
C ARG A 272 6.64 5.39 6.46
N VAL A 273 7.13 4.54 7.34
CA VAL A 273 6.53 4.25 8.64
C VAL A 273 7.49 4.64 9.74
N ARG A 274 6.97 5.19 10.83
CA ARG A 274 7.72 5.46 12.06
C ARG A 274 7.10 4.74 13.24
N ILE A 275 7.93 3.99 13.95
CA ILE A 275 7.56 3.33 15.20
C ILE A 275 8.37 3.98 16.33
N LYS A 276 7.68 4.35 17.40
CA LYS A 276 8.29 4.83 18.63
C LYS A 276 8.14 3.76 19.69
N TYR A 277 9.24 3.49 20.38
CA TYR A 277 9.30 2.58 21.51
C TYR A 277 9.66 3.37 22.76
N ASN A 278 9.21 2.87 23.90
CA ASN A 278 9.57 3.40 25.21
C ASN A 278 10.21 2.29 26.04
N VAL A 279 11.45 2.51 26.48
CA VAL A 279 12.13 1.63 27.44
C VAL A 279 12.10 2.30 28.81
N SER A 280 11.65 1.59 29.83
CA SER A 280 11.58 2.07 31.20
C SER A 280 12.16 1.07 32.19
N LEU A 281 12.74 1.57 33.29
CA LEU A 281 13.12 0.72 34.42
C LEU A 281 11.92 0.57 35.37
N GLN A 282 11.56 -0.68 35.68
CA GLN A 282 10.43 -1.04 36.56
C GLN A 282 10.89 -2.03 37.62
N GLY A 283 10.54 -1.75 38.89
CA GLY A 283 10.86 -2.61 40.03
C GLY A 283 11.31 -1.82 41.25
N MET A 284 11.87 -2.54 42.22
CA MET A 284 12.33 -1.99 43.50
C MET A 284 13.84 -1.80 43.51
N THR A 285 14.31 -0.86 44.34
CA THR A 285 15.69 -0.78 44.81
C THR A 285 15.78 -1.26 46.25
N ALA A 286 16.73 -2.14 46.54
CA ALA A 286 17.05 -2.61 47.90
C ALA A 286 18.21 -1.80 48.47
N VAL A 287 18.10 -1.37 49.72
CA VAL A 287 18.97 -0.36 50.33
C VAL A 287 19.42 -0.83 51.71
N ASN A 288 20.70 -0.60 52.03
CA ASN A 288 21.24 -0.84 53.36
C ASN A 288 21.78 0.44 54.01
N TYR A 289 21.50 0.57 55.31
CA TYR A 289 22.05 1.59 56.19
C TYR A 289 22.85 0.97 57.35
N ASN A 290 24.05 1.52 57.62
CA ASN A 290 24.88 1.18 58.77
C ASN A 290 25.57 2.43 59.35
N PRO A 291 25.20 2.93 60.55
CA PRO A 291 24.15 2.42 61.45
C PRO A 291 22.74 2.66 60.90
N ARG A 292 21.74 2.04 61.54
CA ARG A 292 20.31 2.11 61.17
C ARG A 292 19.86 3.54 60.85
N HIS A 293 19.02 3.66 59.84
CA HIS A 293 18.33 4.91 59.49
C HIS A 293 16.85 4.74 59.77
N ARG A 294 16.29 5.61 60.62
CA ARG A 294 14.89 5.53 61.08
C ARG A 294 14.51 4.11 61.57
N ASP A 295 15.31 3.57 62.48
CA ASP A 295 15.15 2.26 63.15
C ASP A 295 15.32 0.99 62.31
N HIS A 296 15.62 1.11 61.01
CA HIS A 296 15.84 -0.04 60.12
C HIS A 296 17.22 -0.03 59.44
N HIS A 297 17.79 -1.23 59.24
CA HIS A 297 18.98 -1.42 58.40
C HIS A 297 18.62 -1.53 56.92
N PHE A 298 17.53 -2.21 56.60
CA PHE A 298 17.12 -2.45 55.22
C PHE A 298 15.88 -1.66 54.88
N TRP A 299 15.91 -1.05 53.70
CA TRP A 299 14.79 -0.34 53.10
C TRP A 299 14.65 -0.77 51.64
N TRP A 300 13.49 -0.55 51.06
CA TRP A 300 13.29 -0.66 49.63
C TRP A 300 12.33 0.41 49.14
N PHE A 301 12.53 0.84 47.90
CA PHE A 301 11.73 1.90 47.30
C PHE A 301 11.42 1.54 45.85
N ASN A 302 10.30 2.03 45.34
CA ASN A 302 10.04 1.96 43.91
C ASN A 302 11.09 2.80 43.18
N LEU A 303 11.81 2.20 42.24
CA LEU A 303 12.91 2.88 41.56
C LEU A 303 12.42 4.12 40.79
N ALA A 304 11.23 4.04 40.17
CA ALA A 304 10.67 5.15 39.42
C ALA A 304 10.38 6.36 40.31
N GLU A 305 9.89 6.14 41.54
CA GLU A 305 9.63 7.19 42.52
C GLU A 305 10.94 7.88 42.96
N VAL A 306 11.99 7.09 43.24
CA VAL A 306 13.31 7.61 43.60
C VAL A 306 13.90 8.45 42.47
N MET A 307 13.81 7.98 41.22
CA MET A 307 14.29 8.71 40.07
C MET A 307 13.50 10.01 39.86
N ALA A 308 12.17 9.94 39.92
CA ALA A 308 11.28 11.08 39.77
C ALA A 308 11.54 12.18 40.82
N TYR A 309 11.81 11.80 42.08
CA TYR A 309 12.15 12.75 43.15
C TYR A 309 13.38 13.61 42.81
N THR A 310 14.32 13.05 42.05
CA THR A 310 15.53 13.77 41.61
C THR A 310 15.40 14.42 40.23
N GLY A 311 14.20 14.45 39.65
CA GLY A 311 13.96 14.97 38.30
C GLY A 311 14.59 14.12 37.19
N LYS A 312 14.98 12.88 37.48
CA LYS A 312 15.52 11.94 36.48
C LYS A 312 14.39 11.15 35.84
N SER A 313 14.38 11.09 34.51
CA SER A 313 13.47 10.21 33.78
C SER A 313 13.86 8.74 33.98
N ASN A 314 12.89 7.89 34.33
CA ASN A 314 13.04 6.44 34.33
C ASN A 314 12.73 5.80 32.97
N ALA A 315 12.48 6.62 31.94
CA ALA A 315 12.08 6.19 30.61
C ALA A 315 12.91 6.88 29.51
N ARG A 316 13.15 6.16 28.40
CA ARG A 316 13.84 6.61 27.20
C ARG A 316 13.09 6.17 25.95
N GLU A 317 13.03 7.05 24.96
CA GLU A 317 12.36 6.80 23.69
C GLU A 317 13.34 6.43 22.58
N TYR A 318 12.94 5.45 21.77
CA TYR A 318 13.69 4.95 20.62
C TYR A 318 12.80 5.01 19.38
N THR A 319 13.40 5.30 18.23
CA THR A 319 12.66 5.47 16.96
C THR A 319 13.24 4.56 15.90
N GLU A 320 12.34 3.83 15.25
CA GLU A 320 12.57 3.01 14.07
C GLU A 320 11.81 3.61 12.90
N ASP A 321 12.52 3.82 11.79
CA ASP A 321 11.95 4.28 10.53
C ASP A 321 12.06 3.15 9.50
N LEU A 322 10.92 2.79 8.90
CA LEU A 322 10.85 1.82 7.82
C LEU A 322 10.51 2.53 6.51
N GLU A 323 11.18 2.12 5.44
CA GLU A 323 10.87 2.51 4.07
C GLU A 323 10.50 1.27 3.26
N ILE A 324 9.32 1.29 2.65
CA ILE A 324 8.72 0.12 2.01
C ILE A 324 8.49 0.46 0.55
N GLY A 325 9.22 -0.18 -0.36
CA GLY A 325 9.00 -0.09 -1.80
C GLY A 325 8.05 -1.20 -2.25
N TYR A 326 6.95 -0.85 -2.90
CA TYR A 326 5.93 -1.84 -3.25
C TYR A 326 5.19 -1.54 -4.56
N PHE A 327 4.62 -2.59 -5.12
CA PHE A 327 3.62 -2.52 -6.19
C PHE A 327 2.24 -2.89 -5.64
N ALA A 328 1.20 -2.19 -6.09
CA ALA A 328 -0.20 -2.39 -5.71
C ALA A 328 -1.14 -2.16 -6.89
N ASN A 329 -2.41 -2.54 -6.76
CA ASN A 329 -3.47 -2.30 -7.77
C ASN A 329 -3.09 -2.70 -9.20
N ALA A 330 -2.53 -3.89 -9.36
CA ALA A 330 -2.20 -4.41 -10.66
C ALA A 330 -3.47 -4.65 -11.50
N LYS A 331 -3.45 -4.21 -12.76
CA LYS A 331 -4.54 -4.42 -13.72
C LYS A 331 -3.98 -4.58 -15.13
N VAL A 332 -4.64 -5.44 -15.91
CA VAL A 332 -4.42 -5.54 -17.34
C VAL A 332 -5.51 -4.75 -18.04
N VAL A 333 -5.13 -3.84 -18.94
CA VAL A 333 -6.05 -3.05 -19.76
C VAL A 333 -5.76 -3.35 -21.23
N ILE A 334 -6.79 -3.69 -22.00
CA ILE A 334 -6.67 -3.82 -23.45
C ILE A 334 -6.83 -2.44 -24.07
N ARG A 335 -5.93 -2.09 -24.98
CA ARG A 335 -5.94 -0.83 -25.71
C ARG A 335 -5.71 -1.10 -27.18
N ASP A 336 -6.33 -0.31 -28.03
CA ASP A 336 -5.95 -0.28 -29.44
C ASP A 336 -4.49 0.18 -29.54
N ILE A 337 -3.72 -0.42 -30.45
CA ILE A 337 -2.38 0.09 -30.73
C ILE A 337 -2.54 1.48 -31.36
N GLU A 338 -1.82 2.46 -30.80
CA GLU A 338 -1.77 3.83 -31.29
C GLU A 338 -1.24 3.83 -32.73
N ASP A 339 -2.14 3.99 -33.70
CA ASP A 339 -1.80 4.12 -35.11
C ASP A 339 -1.45 5.58 -35.38
N VAL A 340 -0.16 5.91 -35.21
CA VAL A 340 0.40 7.23 -35.49
C VAL A 340 0.17 7.67 -36.94
N ASP A 341 -0.02 6.74 -37.88
CA ASP A 341 -0.30 7.06 -39.27
C ASP A 341 -1.75 7.50 -39.50
N ALA A 342 -2.63 7.25 -38.52
CA ALA A 342 -4.04 7.60 -38.57
C ALA A 342 -4.41 8.86 -37.77
N ILE A 343 -3.44 9.59 -37.21
CA ILE A 343 -3.65 10.94 -36.69
C ILE A 343 -3.69 11.91 -37.87
N TYR A 344 -4.76 12.69 -37.98
CA TYR A 344 -4.87 13.73 -39.01
C TYR A 344 -5.59 14.97 -38.47
N PHE A 345 -5.23 16.11 -39.04
CA PHE A 345 -5.90 17.38 -38.79
C PHE A 345 -7.12 17.48 -39.71
N SER A 346 -8.24 17.90 -39.15
CA SER A 346 -9.50 18.13 -39.87
C SER A 346 -9.87 19.60 -39.76
N TYR A 347 -9.84 20.27 -40.90
CA TYR A 347 -10.33 21.64 -41.06
C TYR A 347 -11.85 21.63 -41.17
N GLY A 348 -12.53 22.37 -40.31
CA GLY A 348 -13.93 22.74 -40.49
C GLY A 348 -15.00 21.74 -40.02
N GLN A 349 -14.72 20.46 -39.73
CA GLN A 349 -15.68 19.50 -39.12
C GLN A 349 -15.03 18.27 -38.44
N SER A 350 -15.74 17.67 -37.47
CA SER A 350 -15.47 16.31 -36.98
C SER A 350 -15.81 15.26 -38.04
N VAL A 351 -14.87 14.38 -38.36
CA VAL A 351 -15.08 13.32 -39.37
C VAL A 351 -15.99 12.22 -38.83
N PRO A 352 -17.07 11.83 -39.55
CA PRO A 352 -17.96 10.75 -39.10
C PRO A 352 -17.22 9.43 -38.89
N GLY A 353 -17.31 8.88 -37.68
CA GLY A 353 -16.68 7.60 -37.31
C GLY A 353 -15.26 7.72 -36.76
N GLY A 354 -14.65 8.91 -36.75
CA GLY A 354 -13.40 9.20 -36.04
C GLY A 354 -13.64 9.77 -34.64
N HIS A 355 -12.66 9.58 -33.76
CA HIS A 355 -12.58 10.32 -32.49
C HIS A 355 -11.79 11.60 -32.71
N CYS A 356 -12.45 12.75 -32.55
CA CYS A 356 -11.86 14.06 -32.82
C CYS A 356 -11.79 14.90 -31.55
N ILE A 357 -10.61 15.47 -31.26
CA ILE A 357 -10.41 16.48 -30.23
C ILE A 357 -10.48 17.87 -30.86
N SER A 358 -11.29 18.77 -30.28
CA SER A 358 -11.36 20.15 -30.74
C SER A 358 -10.08 20.90 -30.38
N LEU A 359 -9.56 21.68 -31.33
CA LEU A 359 -8.41 22.59 -31.15
C LEU A 359 -8.85 24.04 -30.93
N ASN A 360 -10.04 24.23 -30.35
CA ASN A 360 -10.59 25.55 -30.10
C ASN A 360 -9.71 26.35 -29.14
N GLU A 361 -9.20 27.49 -29.60
CA GLU A 361 -8.62 28.53 -28.75
C GLU A 361 -9.60 29.72 -28.65
N PRO A 362 -10.36 29.87 -27.54
CA PRO A 362 -11.38 30.90 -27.43
C PRO A 362 -10.90 32.36 -27.50
N ALA A 363 -9.62 32.67 -27.23
CA ALA A 363 -9.12 34.05 -27.38
C ALA A 363 -8.71 34.37 -28.82
N ASP A 364 -8.66 33.36 -29.69
CA ASP A 364 -8.41 33.51 -31.11
C ASP A 364 -9.69 33.89 -31.87
N PRO A 365 -9.73 35.05 -32.55
CA PRO A 365 -10.91 35.49 -33.28
C PRO A 365 -11.17 34.71 -34.58
N TYR A 366 -10.27 33.83 -35.01
CA TYR A 366 -10.39 33.04 -36.23
C TYR A 366 -11.13 31.71 -35.99
N THR A 367 -11.10 30.81 -36.97
CA THR A 367 -11.99 29.64 -37.05
C THR A 367 -11.55 28.41 -36.25
N TRP A 368 -10.61 28.54 -35.31
CA TRP A 368 -10.10 27.42 -34.50
C TRP A 368 -11.14 26.55 -33.78
N TRP A 369 -12.33 27.09 -33.52
CA TRP A 369 -13.46 26.35 -32.95
C TRP A 369 -13.97 25.20 -33.85
N ASP A 370 -13.70 25.22 -35.16
CA ASP A 370 -14.09 24.18 -36.11
C ASP A 370 -12.95 23.19 -36.46
N ASN A 371 -11.75 23.44 -35.93
CA ASN A 371 -10.59 22.58 -36.11
C ASN A 371 -10.56 21.43 -35.12
N SER A 372 -10.08 20.30 -35.61
CA SER A 372 -9.91 19.11 -34.78
C SER A 372 -8.70 18.28 -35.18
N LEU A 373 -8.08 17.62 -34.20
CA LEU A 373 -7.22 16.47 -34.46
C LEU A 373 -8.05 15.20 -34.30
N CYS A 374 -8.06 14.36 -35.31
CA CYS A 374 -8.88 13.16 -35.37
C CYS A 374 -8.00 11.90 -35.41
N THR A 375 -8.54 10.84 -34.82
CA THR A 375 -7.97 9.50 -34.75
C THR A 375 -9.05 8.46 -35.06
N PRO A 376 -8.70 7.24 -35.50
CA PRO A 376 -9.69 6.20 -35.80
C PRO A 376 -10.39 5.66 -34.55
N THR A 377 -9.76 5.80 -33.38
CA THR A 377 -10.27 5.35 -32.06
C THR A 377 -9.88 6.34 -30.97
N ASP A 378 -10.48 6.27 -29.78
CA ASP A 378 -10.15 7.14 -28.65
C ASP A 378 -8.87 6.67 -27.94
N TYR A 379 -7.74 7.28 -28.27
CA TYR A 379 -6.46 7.04 -27.57
C TYR A 379 -6.33 7.83 -26.26
N GLY A 380 -7.37 8.56 -25.83
CA GLY A 380 -7.34 9.37 -24.62
C GLY A 380 -6.59 10.70 -24.78
N PHE A 381 -6.30 11.12 -26.01
CA PHE A 381 -5.66 12.42 -26.27
C PHE A 381 -6.58 13.57 -25.87
N ARG A 382 -5.99 14.67 -25.41
CA ARG A 382 -6.72 15.86 -24.97
C ARG A 382 -5.99 17.11 -25.47
N PHE A 383 -6.75 18.14 -25.77
CA PHE A 383 -6.25 19.49 -26.00
C PHE A 383 -6.63 20.37 -24.81
N SER A 384 -5.74 21.29 -24.44
CA SER A 384 -5.96 22.28 -23.40
C SER A 384 -5.56 23.64 -23.92
N TYR A 385 -6.47 24.61 -23.87
CA TYR A 385 -6.21 26.00 -24.25
C TYR A 385 -5.67 26.85 -23.07
N ALA A 386 -5.45 26.24 -21.90
CA ALA A 386 -5.15 26.97 -20.66
C ALA A 386 -4.18 26.18 -19.77
N GLY A 387 -3.00 25.88 -20.30
CA GLY A 387 -1.93 25.20 -19.58
C GLY A 387 -1.99 23.67 -19.65
N PRO A 388 -0.97 22.97 -19.09
CA PRO A 388 -0.87 21.52 -19.14
C PRO A 388 -1.90 20.84 -18.23
N ILE A 389 -2.41 19.68 -18.67
CA ILE A 389 -3.34 18.84 -17.90
C ILE A 389 -2.56 17.98 -16.89
N ALA A 390 -2.92 18.07 -15.61
CA ALA A 390 -2.29 17.29 -14.55
C ALA A 390 -2.44 15.77 -14.78
N GLY A 391 -1.34 15.03 -14.63
CA GLY A 391 -1.30 13.58 -14.83
C GLY A 391 -1.16 13.11 -16.28
N MET A 392 -1.01 14.04 -17.24
CA MET A 392 -0.76 13.75 -18.65
C MET A 392 0.62 14.27 -19.08
N ARG A 393 1.14 13.72 -20.18
CA ARG A 393 2.34 14.26 -20.86
C ARG A 393 1.88 15.27 -21.90
N CYS A 394 2.20 16.54 -21.67
CA CYS A 394 1.72 17.65 -22.48
C CYS A 394 2.86 18.33 -23.25
N THR A 395 2.61 18.62 -24.53
CA THR A 395 3.51 19.36 -25.43
C THR A 395 2.86 20.68 -25.78
N LEU A 396 3.60 21.78 -25.55
CA LEU A 396 3.14 23.14 -25.87
C LEU A 396 2.98 23.27 -27.40
N MET A 397 1.77 23.60 -27.83
CA MET A 397 1.41 23.96 -29.20
C MET A 397 1.35 25.48 -29.27
N ASN A 398 2.46 26.12 -29.64
CA ASN A 398 2.57 27.57 -29.72
C ASN A 398 2.94 28.00 -31.13
N GLU A 399 2.23 28.98 -31.67
CA GLU A 399 2.61 29.74 -32.85
C GLU A 399 3.11 31.12 -32.42
N PRO A 400 4.44 31.37 -32.34
CA PRO A 400 4.97 32.63 -31.82
C PRO A 400 4.59 33.88 -32.63
N THR A 401 4.20 33.71 -33.90
CA THR A 401 3.76 34.82 -34.76
C THR A 401 2.28 35.15 -34.59
N ASP A 402 1.53 34.31 -33.90
CA ASP A 402 0.13 34.51 -33.56
C ASP A 402 -0.02 35.27 -32.23
N PRO A 403 -0.60 36.49 -32.26
CA PRO A 403 -0.78 37.28 -31.05
C PRO A 403 -1.98 36.82 -30.18
N HIS A 404 -2.70 35.76 -30.55
CA HIS A 404 -4.05 35.45 -30.04
C HIS A 404 -4.19 34.26 -29.08
N GLY A 405 -3.22 34.03 -28.18
CA GLY A 405 -3.45 33.14 -27.01
C GLY A 405 -2.83 31.75 -27.10
N TRP A 406 -2.00 31.46 -28.10
CA TRP A 406 -1.34 30.15 -28.26
C TRP A 406 -0.16 29.89 -27.32
N GLY A 407 0.17 30.83 -26.44
CA GLY A 407 1.30 30.75 -25.52
C GLY A 407 1.14 29.72 -24.40
N ASP A 408 -0.08 29.22 -24.18
CA ASP A 408 -0.42 28.25 -23.13
C ASP A 408 -1.31 27.10 -23.64
N ASN A 409 -1.26 26.81 -24.95
CA ASN A 409 -2.02 25.73 -25.56
C ASN A 409 -1.21 24.42 -25.55
N TYR A 410 -1.81 23.31 -25.15
CA TYR A 410 -1.13 22.02 -25.00
C TYR A 410 -1.90 20.88 -25.63
N PHE A 411 -1.18 20.06 -26.40
CA PHE A 411 -1.62 18.70 -26.73
C PHE A 411 -1.09 17.73 -25.68
N CYS A 412 -2.00 17.02 -25.03
CA CYS A 412 -1.72 16.12 -23.93
C CYS A 412 -2.07 14.68 -24.31
N VAL A 413 -1.13 13.77 -24.08
CA VAL A 413 -1.33 12.32 -24.20
C VAL A 413 -1.31 11.67 -22.80
N PRO A 414 -2.01 10.55 -22.59
CA PRO A 414 -1.88 9.79 -21.34
C PRO A 414 -0.41 9.51 -21.01
N GLN A 415 -0.04 9.47 -19.73
CA GLN A 415 1.36 9.30 -19.30
C GLN A 415 2.00 8.03 -19.88
N GLU A 416 1.18 7.00 -20.06
CA GLU A 416 1.51 5.70 -20.60
C GLU A 416 1.38 5.57 -22.13
N SER A 417 1.01 6.64 -22.85
CA SER A 417 0.99 6.66 -24.32
C SER A 417 2.39 6.35 -24.88
N ARG A 418 2.46 5.67 -26.02
CA ARG A 418 3.71 5.40 -26.73
C ARG A 418 4.16 6.61 -27.55
N ILE A 419 3.21 7.48 -27.89
CA ILE A 419 3.45 8.69 -28.64
C ILE A 419 4.22 9.71 -27.81
N MET A 420 5.30 10.24 -28.39
CA MET A 420 6.12 11.32 -27.81
C MET A 420 5.94 12.59 -28.67
N PRO A 421 4.88 13.38 -28.42
CA PRO A 421 4.55 14.52 -29.25
C PRO A 421 5.60 15.62 -29.16
N VAL A 422 5.98 16.15 -30.31
CA VAL A 422 6.85 17.31 -30.48
C VAL A 422 6.10 18.30 -31.38
N TRP A 423 5.98 19.52 -30.91
CA TRP A 423 5.43 20.61 -31.71
C TRP A 423 6.55 21.31 -32.48
N SER A 424 6.27 21.69 -33.71
CA SER A 424 7.16 22.50 -34.54
C SER A 424 6.37 23.56 -35.27
N HIS A 425 6.82 24.81 -35.14
CA HIS A 425 6.22 25.98 -35.79
C HIS A 425 7.05 26.48 -36.99
N THR A 426 7.97 25.63 -37.48
CA THR A 426 8.93 25.97 -38.56
C THR A 426 9.11 24.81 -39.54
N GLY A 427 8.07 24.01 -39.75
CA GLY A 427 8.10 22.83 -40.62
C GLY A 427 8.24 21.49 -39.89
N PRO A 428 8.21 20.37 -40.65
CA PRO A 428 8.23 19.03 -40.07
C PRO A 428 9.58 18.67 -39.44
N VAL A 429 9.54 17.94 -38.33
CA VAL A 429 10.75 17.46 -37.64
C VAL A 429 11.31 16.21 -38.34
N ALA A 430 12.61 16.21 -38.62
CA ALA A 430 13.27 15.08 -39.27
C ALA A 430 13.14 13.78 -38.47
N ASN A 431 12.96 12.66 -39.19
CA ASN A 431 12.79 11.31 -38.63
C ASN A 431 11.57 11.13 -37.70
N LYS A 432 10.56 12.00 -37.82
CA LYS A 432 9.28 11.87 -37.14
C LYS A 432 8.13 11.79 -38.12
N ARG A 433 7.03 11.18 -37.71
CA ARG A 433 5.77 11.30 -38.43
C ARG A 433 5.14 12.63 -38.04
N CYS A 434 4.77 13.46 -39.01
CA CYS A 434 4.21 14.78 -38.73
C CYS A 434 2.84 14.95 -39.39
N VAL A 435 1.94 15.58 -38.64
CA VAL A 435 0.62 16.03 -39.07
C VAL A 435 0.67 17.54 -39.19
N SER A 436 0.35 18.06 -40.37
CA SER A 436 0.22 19.50 -40.60
C SER A 436 -0.99 20.01 -39.81
N VAL A 437 -0.82 21.08 -39.04
CA VAL A 437 -1.89 21.77 -38.32
C VAL A 437 -1.94 23.17 -38.91
N ASP A 438 -2.79 23.35 -39.90
CA ASP A 438 -2.83 24.55 -40.75
C ASP A 438 -4.24 25.14 -40.72
N GLU A 439 -4.38 26.32 -40.10
CA GLU A 439 -5.61 27.09 -40.10
C GLU A 439 -5.57 28.17 -41.19
N GLY A 440 -6.08 27.83 -42.37
CA GLY A 440 -6.00 28.70 -43.55
C GLY A 440 -6.75 30.04 -43.43
N SER A 441 -7.66 30.20 -42.47
CA SER A 441 -8.33 31.48 -42.21
C SER A 441 -7.55 32.41 -41.29
N ASP A 442 -6.54 31.88 -40.59
CA ASP A 442 -5.68 32.62 -39.69
C ASP A 442 -4.43 33.11 -40.44
N PRO A 443 -4.23 34.44 -40.59
CA PRO A 443 -3.09 34.97 -41.32
C PRO A 443 -1.76 34.87 -40.55
N HIS A 444 -1.73 34.36 -39.31
CA HIS A 444 -0.58 34.45 -38.41
C HIS A 444 0.30 33.19 -38.35
N GLY A 445 0.69 32.65 -39.51
CA GLY A 445 1.84 31.74 -39.58
C GLY A 445 1.57 30.26 -39.36
N TRP A 446 0.33 29.79 -39.48
CA TRP A 446 -0.02 28.37 -39.28
C TRP A 446 0.35 27.43 -40.43
N GLY A 447 0.77 27.96 -41.57
CA GLY A 447 1.04 27.18 -42.79
C GLY A 447 2.26 26.24 -42.71
N ASP A 448 3.11 26.37 -41.70
CA ASP A 448 4.27 25.50 -41.45
C ASP A 448 4.26 24.86 -40.06
N ASN A 449 3.09 24.72 -39.47
CA ASN A 449 2.92 24.15 -38.14
C ASN A 449 2.65 22.64 -38.21
N TYR A 450 3.39 21.90 -37.39
CA TYR A 450 3.35 20.44 -37.37
C TYR A 450 3.35 19.89 -35.96
N LEU A 451 2.43 18.96 -35.72
CA LEU A 451 2.50 18.04 -34.59
C LEU A 451 3.19 16.76 -35.05
N CYS A 452 4.35 16.46 -34.46
CA CYS A 452 5.21 15.36 -34.84
C CYS A 452 5.38 14.32 -33.73
N PHE A 453 5.58 13.06 -34.08
CA PHE A 453 5.65 11.93 -33.16
C PHE A 453 6.84 11.01 -33.45
#